data_AF-A0A498QLE1-F1
#
_entry.id   AF-A0A498QLE1-F1
#
_cell.length_a   1.000
_cell.length_b   1.000
_cell.length_c   1.000
_cell.angle_alpha   90.00
_cell.angle_beta   90.00
_cell.angle_gamma   90.00
#
_symmetry.space_group_name_H-M   'P 1'
#
loop_
_entity.id
_entity.type
_entity.pdbx_description
1 polymer ?
#
loop_
_entity_poly.entity_id
_entity_poly.type
_entity_poly.pdbx_seq_one_letter_code
_entity_poly.pdbx_strand_id
1 'polypeptide(L)' 'MAIDNHEHKHSGIGLHVPADVHYGRADEIRRHRASVLDTAYRIHPERFIRKPPQPPALPTFRAINSPSKEEEPTR' A
#
# COMPACT_ATOMS: atom_id res chain seq x y z
N MET A 1 13.95 16.84 -0.35
CA MET A 1 14.05 15.80 -1.41
C MET A 1 13.64 14.47 -0.81
N ALA A 2 12.43 13.99 -1.10
CA ALA A 2 12.05 12.62 -0.74
C ALA A 2 12.73 11.68 -1.74
N ILE A 3 13.56 10.79 -1.24
CA ILE A 3 14.20 9.76 -2.07
C ILE A 3 13.16 8.65 -2.20
N ASP A 4 12.30 8.74 -3.22
CA ASP A 4 11.27 7.73 -3.47
C ASP A 4 11.94 6.41 -3.87
N ASN A 5 11.91 5.44 -2.97
CA ASN A 5 12.39 4.10 -3.25
C ASN A 5 11.29 3.31 -3.98
N HIS A 6 11.64 2.77 -5.14
CA HIS A 6 10.73 2.00 -5.98
C HIS A 6 10.83 0.48 -5.77
N GLU A 7 11.83 0.01 -5.04
CA GLU A 7 12.12 -1.43 -4.91
C GLU A 7 11.84 -1.96 -3.50
N HIS A 8 12.17 -1.19 -2.47
CA HIS A 8 12.06 -1.64 -1.10
C HIS A 8 10.60 -1.64 -0.61
N LYS A 9 10.05 -2.83 -0.38
CA LYS A 9 8.75 -3.00 0.28
C LYS A 9 8.91 -2.79 1.78
N HIS A 10 8.23 -1.76 2.30
CA HIS A 10 8.37 -1.36 3.69
C HIS A 10 7.17 -1.84 4.52
N SER A 11 7.43 -2.58 5.61
CA SER A 11 6.38 -3.14 6.48
C SER A 11 5.56 -2.06 7.18
N GLY A 12 6.16 -0.92 7.52
CA GLY A 12 5.46 0.22 8.14
C GLY A 12 4.42 0.90 7.25
N ILE A 13 4.42 0.61 5.94
CA ILE A 13 3.42 1.08 4.96
C ILE A 13 2.66 -0.08 4.31
N GLY A 14 2.49 -1.20 5.02
CA GLY A 14 1.71 -2.33 4.51
C GLY A 14 2.38 -3.10 3.37
N LEU A 15 3.72 -3.17 3.36
CA LEU A 15 4.52 -3.82 2.31
C LEU A 15 4.29 -3.20 0.91
N HIS A 16 4.01 -1.90 0.88
CA HIS A 16 4.09 -1.08 -0.32
C HIS A 16 5.51 -0.54 -0.48
N VAL A 17 5.83 -0.10 -1.70
CA VAL A 17 7.01 0.73 -1.91
C VAL A 17 6.64 2.19 -1.59
N PRO A 18 7.56 3.00 -1.05
CA PRO A 18 7.30 4.41 -0.74
C PRO A 18 6.64 5.18 -1.89
N ALA A 19 7.07 4.94 -3.13
CA ALA A 19 6.49 5.58 -4.31
C ALA A 19 4.99 5.27 -4.49
N ASP A 20 4.53 4.04 -4.22
CA ASP A 20 3.10 3.71 -4.34
C ASP A 20 2.24 4.48 -3.34
N VAL A 21 2.80 4.77 -2.16
CA VAL A 21 2.11 5.58 -1.14
C VAL A 21 2.16 7.05 -1.53
N HIS A 22 3.31 7.54 -2.00
CA HIS A 22 3.48 8.93 -2.41
C HIS A 22 2.54 9.31 -3.57
N TYR A 23 2.46 8.46 -4.60
CA TYR A 23 1.60 8.67 -5.77
C TYR A 23 0.17 8.15 -5.59
N GLY A 24 -0.25 7.77 -4.38
CA GLY A 24 -1.63 7.37 -4.09
C GLY A 24 -2.10 6.04 -4.72
N ARG A 25 -1.18 5.19 -5.18
CA ARG A 25 -1.47 3.87 -5.78
C ARG A 25 -1.71 2.76 -4.75
N ALA A 26 -1.37 3.02 -3.50
CA ALA A 26 -1.38 2.03 -2.44
C ALA A 26 -2.76 1.35 -2.25
N ASP A 27 -3.86 2.09 -2.30
CA ASP A 27 -5.21 1.54 -2.14
C ASP A 27 -5.60 0.61 -3.29
N GLU A 28 -5.27 0.98 -4.53
CA GLU A 28 -5.54 0.14 -5.70
C GLU A 28 -4.78 -1.18 -5.62
N ILE A 29 -3.49 -1.11 -5.32
CA ILE A 29 -2.63 -2.29 -5.15
C ILE A 29 -3.17 -3.16 -4.00
N ARG A 30 -3.63 -2.55 -2.90
CA ARG A 30 -4.20 -3.28 -1.76
C ARG A 30 -5.50 -4.01 -2.15
N ARG A 31 -6.38 -3.38 -2.94
CA ARG A 31 -7.59 -4.03 -3.48
C ARG A 31 -7.24 -5.21 -4.38
N HIS A 32 -6.27 -5.05 -5.28
CA HIS A 32 -5.82 -6.13 -6.14
C HIS A 32 -5.27 -7.32 -5.34
N ARG A 33 -4.44 -7.05 -4.31
CA ARG A 33 -3.95 -8.08 -3.38
C ARG A 33 -5.09 -8.82 -2.67
N ALA A 34 -6.17 -8.11 -2.31
CA ALA A 34 -7.35 -8.75 -1.69
C ALA A 34 -8.02 -9.76 -2.63
N SER A 35 -8.18 -9.44 -3.92
CA SER A 35 -8.77 -10.36 -4.90
C SER A 35 -7.89 -11.61 -5.12
N VAL A 36 -6.57 -11.45 -5.17
CA VAL A 36 -5.63 -12.59 -5.28
C VAL A 36 -5.73 -13.48 -4.05
N LEU A 37 -5.76 -12.89 -2.86
CA LEU A 37 -5.89 -13.60 -1.59
C LEU A 37 -7.23 -14.34 -1.46
N ASP A 38 -8.32 -13.73 -1.91
CA ASP A 38 -9.65 -14.38 -1.96
C ASP A 38 -9.64 -15.59 -2.89
N THR A 39 -9.08 -15.44 -4.08
CA THR A 39 -8.94 -16.53 -5.05
C THR A 39 -8.10 -17.66 -4.47
N ALA A 40 -6.97 -17.35 -3.84
CA ALA A 40 -6.11 -18.35 -3.21
C ALA A 40 -6.82 -19.08 -2.06
N TYR A 41 -7.60 -18.35 -1.24
CA TYR A 41 -8.39 -18.94 -0.17
C TYR A 41 -9.47 -19.89 -0.68
N ARG A 42 -10.15 -19.52 -1.76
CA ARG A 42 -11.18 -20.36 -2.39
C ARG A 42 -10.62 -21.67 -2.95
N ILE A 43 -9.39 -21.66 -3.48
CA ILE A 43 -8.75 -22.86 -4.05
C ILE A 43 -8.18 -23.76 -2.95
N HIS A 44 -7.58 -23.15 -1.91
CA HIS A 44 -6.85 -23.86 -0.86
C HIS A 44 -7.18 -23.35 0.55
N PRO A 45 -8.41 -23.52 1.05
CA PRO A 45 -8.79 -23.01 2.36
C PRO A 45 -7.96 -23.62 3.50
N GLU A 46 -7.48 -24.86 3.34
CA GLU A 46 -6.63 -25.57 4.30
C GLU A 46 -5.28 -24.90 4.55
N ARG A 47 -4.80 -24.07 3.61
CA ARG A 47 -3.56 -23.30 3.76
C ARG A 47 -3.72 -22.06 4.64
N PHE A 48 -4.96 -21.70 4.99
CA PHE A 48 -5.28 -20.50 5.76
C PHE A 48 -5.97 -20.88 7.07
N ILE A 49 -5.30 -20.58 8.17
CA ILE A 49 -5.77 -20.96 9.51
C ILE A 49 -7.00 -20.12 9.88
N ARG A 50 -8.13 -20.79 10.10
CA ARG A 50 -9.39 -20.28 10.70
C ARG A 50 -10.17 -19.22 9.91
N LYS A 51 -9.56 -18.44 9.01
CA LYS A 51 -10.24 -17.37 8.27
C LYS A 51 -9.56 -17.00 6.96
N PRO A 52 -10.28 -16.33 6.03
CA PRO A 52 -9.68 -15.74 4.85
C PRO A 52 -8.54 -14.77 5.20
N PRO A 53 -7.41 -14.80 4.46
CA PRO A 53 -6.34 -13.83 4.61
C PRO A 53 -6.79 -12.43 4.17
N GLN A 54 -6.22 -11.39 4.78
CA GLN A 54 -6.41 -10.00 4.36
C GLN A 54 -5.06 -9.32 4.13
N PRO A 55 -4.93 -8.47 3.09
CA PRO A 55 -3.72 -7.70 2.91
C PRO A 55 -3.53 -6.70 4.06
N PRO A 56 -2.29 -6.42 4.49
CA PRO A 56 -1.99 -5.45 5.54
C PRO A 56 -2.72 -4.13 5.32
N ALA A 57 -3.22 -3.53 6.40
CA ALA A 57 -3.82 -2.21 6.32
C ALA A 57 -2.76 -1.16 5.94
N LEU A 58 -3.16 -0.16 5.17
CA LEU A 58 -2.34 1.03 5.00
C LEU A 58 -2.35 1.81 6.32
N PRO A 59 -1.22 2.40 6.73
CA PRO A 59 -1.23 3.32 7.85
C PRO A 59 -2.10 4.52 7.50
N THR A 60 -2.80 5.08 8.49
CA THR A 60 -3.39 6.42 8.35
C THR A 60 -2.27 7.36 7.94
N PHE A 61 -2.44 8.06 6.81
CA PHE A 61 -1.41 8.93 6.24
C PHE A 61 -0.83 9.86 7.32
N ARG A 62 0.48 9.75 7.54
CA ARG A 62 1.25 10.64 8.42
C ARG A 62 2.47 11.14 7.66
N ALA A 63 2.41 12.37 7.18
CA ALA A 63 3.55 13.02 6.55
C ALA A 63 4.44 13.65 7.63
N ILE A 64 5.72 13.26 7.66
CA ILE A 64 6.75 13.97 8.43
C ILE A 64 7.12 15.28 7.73
N ASN A 65 7.04 15.31 6.39
CA ASN A 65 7.17 16.50 5.56
C ASN A 65 5.93 16.60 4.67
N SER A 66 4.92 17.37 5.09
CA SER A 66 3.86 17.77 4.16
C SER A 66 4.45 18.82 3.22
N PRO A 67 4.21 18.76 1.90
CA PRO A 67 4.53 19.91 1.07
C PRO A 67 3.75 21.11 1.62
N SER A 68 4.45 22.21 1.92
CA SER A 68 3.82 23.49 2.16
C SER A 68 2.87 23.79 1.00
N LYS A 69 1.71 24.40 1.25
CA LYS A 69 0.72 24.78 0.22
C LYS A 69 1.21 25.84 -0.78
N GLU A 70 2.51 26.02 -0.95
CA GLU A 70 3.14 27.09 -1.72
C GLU A 70 3.91 26.57 -2.94
N GLU A 71 3.36 25.61 -3.68
CA GLU A 71 3.75 25.42 -5.08
C GLU A 71 2.49 25.07 -5.88
N GLU A 72 1.58 26.04 -6.01
CA GLU A 72 0.72 26.05 -7.19
C GLU A 72 1.62 26.35 -8.41
N PRO A 73 1.63 25.50 -9.46
CA PRO A 73 2.33 25.84 -10.67
C PRO A 73 1.57 26.99 -11.33
N THR A 74 2.08 28.22 -11.20
CA THR A 74 1.70 29.31 -12.09
C THR A 74 2.00 28.89 -13.53
N ARG A 75 0.96 29.00 -14.37
CA ARG A 75 0.95 28.78 -15.81
C ARG A 75 2.09 29.48 -16.55
#